data_AF-A0A0E3JHW3-F1
#
_entry.id   AF-A0A0E3JHW3-F1
#
_cell.length_a   1.000
_cell.length_b   1.000
_cell.length_c   1.000
_cell.angle_alpha   90.00
_cell.angle_beta   90.00
_cell.angle_gamma   90.00
#
_symmetry.space_group_name_H-M   'P 1'
#
loop_
_entity.id
_entity.type
_entity.pdbx_description
1 polymer ?
#
loop_
_entity_poly.entity_id
_entity_poly.type
_entity_poly.pdbx_seq_one_letter_code
_entity_poly.pdbx_strand_id
1 'polypeptide(L)'
;MECEGARRARRDRVADQPTAVWLDSIAATQGIPNSATHRAMGLAEHLDQALVQAAGQPMVVQIVIYNLPGRNCGRMASDGELGPSDLPRYKTEFIDPIAEILGRPAYANLRIVTVIEPDSLPNLVTSTGSRVSATPLCNTMLANGGYLNGVGYALAKLGALPNVSNYLDVSHHGIIGWADDLASTVDVLAQAARASGSTMATVRGFVTNTANYAALREPFIPMTDPYRFSRWVDFNQFNDELTFAQGMRIQLAGAGFAPSIGFLVDTSRNGWGGPTRPVGPSRSTDPNTFVDESRIDRRISKTNYCNQAGAGLGERPTAAPADGIHAYAWIKPPGESDGPSAMIPEMAFDRMCDPTYTGAPRATDTRTGALPGAPAAGAWFPAQFQQLMQNAYPPL
;
A
#
# COMPACT_ATOMS: atom_id res chain seq x y z
N MET A 1 -17.50 29.26 4.14
CA MET A 1 -16.67 29.12 5.35
C MET A 1 -17.46 28.25 6.32
N GLU A 2 -17.11 26.98 6.48
CA GLU A 2 -17.77 26.09 7.45
C GLU A 2 -17.29 26.44 8.86
N CYS A 3 -18.21 26.55 9.83
CA CYS A 3 -17.87 26.80 11.24
C CYS A 3 -17.05 25.64 11.81
N GLU A 4 -16.13 25.97 12.72
CA GLU A 4 -15.18 25.02 13.33
C GLU A 4 -15.85 23.81 14.01
N GLY A 5 -17.04 24.01 14.59
CA GLY A 5 -17.85 22.92 15.16
C GLY A 5 -18.33 21.87 14.13
N ALA A 6 -18.68 22.31 12.91
CA ALA A 6 -19.06 21.39 11.82
C ALA A 6 -17.84 20.64 11.26
N ARG A 7 -16.66 21.28 11.25
CA ARG A 7 -15.40 20.62 10.88
C ARG A 7 -14.98 19.56 11.89
N ARG A 8 -15.18 19.82 13.20
CA ARG A 8 -14.91 18.86 14.28
C ARG A 8 -15.85 17.65 14.19
N ALA A 9 -17.16 17.88 14.08
CA ALA A 9 -18.15 16.82 13.92
C ALA A 9 -17.93 15.94 12.66
N ARG A 10 -17.39 16.50 11.56
CA ARG A 10 -17.01 15.70 10.37
C ARG A 10 -15.78 14.82 10.61
N ARG A 11 -14.75 15.33 11.32
CA ARG A 11 -13.53 14.57 11.63
C ARG A 11 -13.81 13.41 12.58
N ASP A 12 -14.70 13.60 13.54
CA ASP A 12 -15.03 12.60 14.56
C ASP A 12 -15.68 11.33 13.96
N ARG A 13 -16.22 11.39 12.73
CA ARG A 13 -16.85 10.24 12.05
C ARG A 13 -15.89 9.10 11.73
N VAL A 14 -14.60 9.38 11.63
CA VAL A 14 -13.57 8.39 11.26
C VAL A 14 -12.37 8.37 12.19
N ALA A 15 -12.36 9.24 13.21
CA ALA A 15 -11.24 9.37 14.15
C ALA A 15 -10.98 8.10 14.95
N ASP A 16 -12.02 7.30 15.22
CA ASP A 16 -11.93 6.06 16.00
C ASP A 16 -11.65 4.82 15.14
N GLN A 17 -11.35 4.99 13.84
CA GLN A 17 -11.02 3.87 12.96
C GLN A 17 -9.55 3.49 13.09
N PRO A 18 -9.20 2.18 13.20
CA PRO A 18 -7.82 1.76 13.37
C PRO A 18 -7.01 1.94 12.07
N THR A 19 -5.89 2.65 12.17
CA THR A 19 -4.91 2.81 11.09
C THR A 19 -3.57 2.18 11.47
N ALA A 20 -2.77 1.75 10.48
CA ALA A 20 -1.43 1.23 10.75
C ALA A 20 -0.44 2.33 11.18
N VAL A 21 0.52 1.94 12.02
CA VAL A 21 1.69 2.75 12.41
C VAL A 21 2.80 2.49 11.41
N TRP A 22 3.35 3.54 10.79
CA TRP A 22 4.42 3.41 9.81
C TRP A 22 5.79 3.63 10.43
N LEU A 23 6.67 2.64 10.29
CA LEU A 23 8.09 2.77 10.60
C LEU A 23 8.81 3.01 9.27
N ASP A 24 8.88 4.29 8.87
CA ASP A 24 9.41 4.76 7.59
C ASP A 24 10.86 5.28 7.68
N SER A 25 11.49 5.13 8.84
CA SER A 25 12.88 5.49 9.13
C SER A 25 13.34 4.82 10.44
N ILE A 26 14.65 4.74 10.67
CA ILE A 26 15.24 4.34 11.95
C ILE A 26 14.74 5.25 13.07
N ALA A 27 14.67 6.56 12.81
CA ALA A 27 14.19 7.54 13.79
C ALA A 27 12.72 7.29 14.20
N ALA A 28 11.85 6.90 13.26
CA ALA A 28 10.45 6.57 13.56
C ALA A 28 10.30 5.39 14.53
N THR A 29 11.30 4.49 14.64
CA THR A 29 11.27 3.40 15.64
C THR A 29 11.32 3.92 17.08
N GLN A 30 11.99 5.06 17.30
CA GLN A 30 12.17 5.70 18.60
C GLN A 30 11.22 6.89 18.81
N GLY A 31 10.55 7.35 17.76
CA GLY A 31 9.73 8.55 17.76
C GLY A 31 10.55 9.79 17.40
N ILE A 32 9.90 10.72 16.71
CA ILE A 32 10.49 11.96 16.22
C ILE A 32 9.72 13.13 16.86
N PRO A 33 10.25 13.73 17.95
CA PRO A 33 9.60 14.86 18.61
C PRO A 33 9.28 15.98 17.62
N ASN A 34 8.05 16.50 17.67
CA ASN A 34 7.53 17.53 16.75
C ASN A 34 7.53 17.10 15.26
N SER A 35 7.44 15.80 14.97
CA SER A 35 7.33 15.28 13.60
C SER A 35 6.20 15.95 12.81
N ALA A 36 6.55 16.48 11.64
CA ALA A 36 5.58 16.98 10.66
C ALA A 36 4.83 15.86 9.92
N THR A 37 5.23 14.59 10.11
CA THR A 37 4.72 13.40 9.41
C THR A 37 4.01 12.42 10.35
N HIS A 38 3.52 12.90 11.51
CA HIS A 38 2.79 12.09 12.50
C HIS A 38 3.59 10.90 13.05
N ARG A 39 4.92 10.99 13.09
CA ARG A 39 5.82 9.99 13.70
C ARG A 39 6.32 10.43 15.08
N ALA A 40 5.48 11.15 15.82
CA ALA A 40 5.86 11.69 17.12
C ALA A 40 6.10 10.62 18.18
N MET A 41 5.32 9.53 18.12
CA MET A 41 5.47 8.38 19.00
C MET A 41 6.38 7.32 18.37
N GLY A 42 7.24 6.73 19.20
CA GLY A 42 8.03 5.55 18.83
C GLY A 42 7.21 4.26 18.88
N LEU A 43 7.83 3.17 18.43
CA LEU A 43 7.18 1.86 18.39
C LEU A 43 6.74 1.38 19.78
N ALA A 44 7.60 1.49 20.78
CA ALA A 44 7.28 1.08 22.16
C ALA A 44 6.09 1.88 22.72
N GLU A 45 6.05 3.19 22.47
CA GLU A 45 4.97 4.06 22.96
C GLU A 45 3.62 3.70 22.31
N HIS A 46 3.62 3.36 21.01
CA HIS A 46 2.42 2.84 20.35
C HIS A 46 1.93 1.52 20.95
N LEU A 47 2.84 0.60 21.28
CA LEU A 47 2.49 -0.68 21.89
C LEU A 47 2.01 -0.51 23.34
N ASP A 48 2.56 0.44 24.09
CA ASP A 48 2.11 0.79 25.43
C ASP A 48 0.67 1.36 25.37
N GLN A 49 0.36 2.23 24.41
CA GLN A 49 -1.02 2.68 24.18
C GLN A 49 -1.94 1.55 23.74
N ALA A 50 -1.45 0.60 22.94
CA ALA A 50 -2.22 -0.58 22.57
C ALA A 50 -2.55 -1.45 23.80
N LEU A 51 -1.64 -1.60 24.76
CA LEU A 51 -1.95 -2.31 26.01
C LEU A 51 -3.07 -1.61 26.80
N VAL A 52 -3.05 -0.28 26.86
CA VAL A 52 -4.11 0.51 27.50
C VAL A 52 -5.45 0.33 26.79
N GLN A 53 -5.47 0.42 25.46
CA GLN A 53 -6.68 0.26 24.64
C GLN A 53 -7.21 -1.18 24.69
N ALA A 54 -6.33 -2.18 24.71
CA ALA A 54 -6.69 -3.58 24.79
C ALA A 54 -7.48 -3.87 26.07
N ALA A 55 -7.15 -3.22 27.19
CA ALA A 55 -7.81 -3.42 28.49
C ALA A 55 -7.96 -4.92 28.86
N GLY A 56 -6.94 -5.72 28.52
CA GLY A 56 -6.91 -7.18 28.73
C GLY A 56 -7.64 -8.03 27.68
N GLN A 57 -8.22 -7.42 26.64
CA GLN A 57 -8.85 -8.11 25.51
C GLN A 57 -7.87 -8.32 24.35
N PRO A 58 -8.12 -9.30 23.45
CA PRO A 58 -7.34 -9.44 22.24
C PRO A 58 -7.37 -8.16 21.39
N MET A 59 -6.21 -7.58 21.12
CA MET A 59 -6.04 -6.40 20.29
C MET A 59 -5.06 -6.67 19.16
N VAL A 60 -5.39 -6.18 17.96
CA VAL A 60 -4.50 -6.22 16.80
C VAL A 60 -3.85 -4.85 16.64
N VAL A 61 -2.51 -4.83 16.55
CA VAL A 61 -1.73 -3.64 16.21
C VAL A 61 -1.15 -3.84 14.81
N GLN A 62 -1.31 -2.86 13.93
CA GLN A 62 -0.79 -2.90 12.57
C GLN A 62 0.44 -2.01 12.46
N ILE A 63 1.55 -2.58 11.99
CA ILE A 63 2.84 -1.89 11.84
C ILE A 63 3.31 -2.08 10.40
N VAL A 64 3.67 -0.99 9.74
CA VAL A 64 4.31 -1.03 8.41
C VAL A 64 5.81 -0.95 8.60
N ILE A 65 6.51 -1.98 8.14
CA ILE A 65 7.97 -2.06 8.06
C ILE A 65 8.35 -1.49 6.69
N TYR A 66 8.96 -0.31 6.62
CA TYR A 66 9.13 0.41 5.36
C TYR A 66 10.43 1.22 5.31
N ASN A 67 11.56 0.53 5.29
CA ASN A 67 12.87 1.21 5.25
C ASN A 67 13.94 0.42 4.50
N LEU A 68 13.57 -0.41 3.52
CA LEU A 68 14.57 -1.15 2.72
C LEU A 68 15.69 -0.25 2.17
N PRO A 69 16.93 -0.76 2.06
CA PRO A 69 18.01 -0.12 1.31
C PRO A 69 17.55 0.16 -0.12
N GLY A 70 17.72 1.39 -0.62
CA GLY A 70 17.25 1.77 -1.95
C GLY A 70 15.73 1.68 -2.10
N ARG A 71 14.96 1.98 -1.03
CA ARG A 71 13.49 1.98 -0.99
C ARG A 71 12.86 2.63 -2.22
N ASN A 72 11.67 2.18 -2.63
CA ASN A 72 10.91 2.76 -3.74
C ASN A 72 11.69 2.84 -5.06
N CYS A 73 12.43 1.80 -5.43
CA CYS A 73 13.34 1.87 -6.56
C CYS A 73 12.62 2.21 -7.89
N GLY A 74 11.33 1.88 -8.01
CA GLY A 74 10.51 2.15 -9.20
C GLY A 74 10.01 3.58 -9.31
N ARG A 75 10.21 4.40 -8.27
CA ARG A 75 9.79 5.81 -8.24
C ARG A 75 10.79 6.71 -8.96
N MET A 76 10.31 7.89 -9.37
CA MET A 76 11.17 8.90 -10.00
C MET A 76 12.10 9.56 -8.97
N ALA A 77 11.64 9.67 -7.74
CA ALA A 77 12.44 10.10 -6.61
C ALA A 77 12.04 9.27 -5.37
N SER A 78 13.05 8.77 -4.66
CA SER A 78 12.86 8.06 -3.39
C SER A 78 13.32 8.93 -2.23
N ASP A 79 12.55 8.89 -1.15
CA ASP A 79 12.79 9.53 0.14
C ASP A 79 13.35 8.55 1.19
N GLY A 80 13.77 7.34 0.77
CA GLY A 80 14.39 6.35 1.67
C GLY A 80 15.75 6.82 2.19
N GLU A 81 15.98 6.70 3.50
CA GLU A 81 17.22 7.14 4.14
C GLU A 81 18.41 6.18 3.93
N LEU A 82 18.11 4.90 3.65
CA LEU A 82 19.13 3.86 3.46
C LEU A 82 19.48 3.73 1.98
N GLY A 83 20.75 3.92 1.65
CA GLY A 83 21.28 3.76 0.29
C GLY A 83 21.27 2.30 -0.18
N PRO A 84 21.49 2.03 -1.48
CA PRO A 84 21.36 0.68 -2.06
C PRO A 84 22.33 -0.37 -1.46
N SER A 85 23.41 0.07 -0.79
CA SER A 85 24.39 -0.79 -0.13
C SER A 85 24.16 -0.97 1.37
N ASP A 86 23.14 -0.33 1.95
CA ASP A 86 22.95 -0.23 3.41
C ASP A 86 22.17 -1.39 4.02
N LEU A 87 22.19 -2.57 3.37
CA LEU A 87 21.59 -3.78 3.92
C LEU A 87 22.09 -4.12 5.33
N PRO A 88 23.39 -3.98 5.69
CA PRO A 88 23.84 -4.16 7.06
C PRO A 88 23.11 -3.25 8.06
N ARG A 89 22.97 -1.96 7.74
CA ARG A 89 22.29 -0.98 8.59
C ARG A 89 20.81 -1.27 8.73
N TYR A 90 20.13 -1.63 7.63
CA TYR A 90 18.73 -2.07 7.66
C TYR A 90 18.53 -3.24 8.65
N LYS A 91 19.47 -4.20 8.67
CA LYS A 91 19.40 -5.33 9.60
C LYS A 91 19.61 -4.88 11.05
N THR A 92 20.72 -4.20 11.35
CA THR A 92 21.17 -3.96 12.72
C THR A 92 20.60 -2.70 13.38
N GLU A 93 20.25 -1.68 12.60
CA GLU A 93 19.76 -0.40 13.10
C GLU A 93 18.25 -0.24 12.94
N PHE A 94 17.60 -1.06 12.11
CA PHE A 94 16.16 -0.98 11.86
C PHE A 94 15.42 -2.26 12.28
N ILE A 95 15.66 -3.40 11.63
CA ILE A 95 14.92 -4.64 11.92
C ILE A 95 15.24 -5.23 13.30
N ASP A 96 16.51 -5.27 13.70
CA ASP A 96 16.91 -5.83 14.99
C ASP A 96 16.28 -5.06 16.19
N PRO A 97 16.35 -3.71 16.26
CA PRO A 97 15.66 -2.96 17.31
C PRO A 97 14.15 -3.13 17.31
N ILE A 98 13.52 -3.21 16.13
CA ILE A 98 12.08 -3.49 16.03
C ILE A 98 11.77 -4.86 16.65
N ALA A 99 12.49 -5.91 16.24
CA ALA A 99 12.28 -7.27 16.75
C ALA A 99 12.49 -7.35 18.27
N GLU A 100 13.49 -6.64 18.80
CA GLU A 100 13.71 -6.54 20.25
C GLU A 100 12.52 -5.91 20.97
N ILE A 101 11.98 -4.81 20.44
CA ILE A 101 10.79 -4.15 21.01
C ILE A 101 9.57 -5.07 20.94
N LEU A 102 9.26 -5.64 19.78
CA LEU A 102 8.08 -6.50 19.59
C LEU A 102 8.13 -7.77 20.46
N GLY A 103 9.34 -8.29 20.73
CA GLY A 103 9.57 -9.48 21.55
C GLY A 103 9.53 -9.26 23.06
N ARG A 104 9.32 -8.02 23.53
CA ARG A 104 9.23 -7.74 24.98
C ARG A 104 8.07 -8.52 25.61
N PRO A 105 8.27 -9.19 26.77
CA PRO A 105 7.21 -9.95 27.44
C PRO A 105 5.94 -9.15 27.73
N ALA A 106 6.06 -7.82 27.93
CA ALA A 106 4.92 -6.93 28.14
C ALA A 106 3.91 -6.95 26.99
N TYR A 107 4.35 -7.23 25.76
CA TYR A 107 3.52 -7.20 24.55
C TYR A 107 3.05 -8.58 24.09
N ALA A 108 3.32 -9.64 24.86
CA ALA A 108 3.03 -11.02 24.47
C ALA A 108 1.55 -11.30 24.17
N ASN A 109 0.63 -10.51 24.76
CA ASN A 109 -0.81 -10.63 24.55
C ASN A 109 -1.36 -9.79 23.39
N LEU A 110 -0.56 -8.87 22.83
CA LEU A 110 -0.94 -8.13 21.62
C LEU A 110 -0.77 -9.02 20.40
N ARG A 111 -1.66 -8.90 19.41
CA ARG A 111 -1.46 -9.52 18.08
C ARG A 111 -0.87 -8.48 17.16
N ILE A 112 0.36 -8.68 16.72
CA ILE A 112 1.10 -7.68 15.97
C ILE A 112 1.14 -8.08 14.51
N VAL A 113 0.48 -7.32 13.65
CA VAL A 113 0.46 -7.49 12.20
C VAL A 113 1.54 -6.60 11.61
N THR A 114 2.47 -7.18 10.86
CA THR A 114 3.54 -6.46 10.17
C THR A 114 3.28 -6.49 8.68
N VAL A 115 3.07 -5.32 8.07
CA VAL A 115 3.07 -5.15 6.61
C VAL A 115 4.51 -4.94 6.18
N ILE A 116 5.04 -5.87 5.38
CA ILE A 116 6.45 -5.94 5.05
C ILE A 116 6.71 -5.24 3.72
N GLU A 117 7.39 -4.10 3.82
CA GLU A 117 8.07 -3.37 2.75
C GLU A 117 7.21 -3.14 1.51
N PRO A 118 6.17 -2.29 1.60
CA PRO A 118 5.41 -1.85 0.43
C PRO A 118 6.30 -1.28 -0.68
N ASP A 119 5.85 -1.39 -1.93
CA ASP A 119 6.54 -0.80 -3.10
C ASP A 119 8.00 -1.31 -3.27
N SER A 120 8.23 -2.60 -2.95
CA SER A 120 9.55 -3.25 -3.02
C SER A 120 9.63 -4.36 -4.07
N LEU A 121 9.34 -5.61 -3.72
CA LEU A 121 9.56 -6.81 -4.54
C LEU A 121 8.87 -6.77 -5.92
N PRO A 122 7.63 -6.29 -6.08
CA PRO A 122 7.01 -6.17 -7.39
C PRO A 122 7.81 -5.29 -8.39
N ASN A 123 8.59 -4.32 -7.89
CA ASN A 123 9.46 -3.51 -8.74
C ASN A 123 10.62 -4.30 -9.35
N LEU A 124 11.05 -5.40 -8.73
CA LEU A 124 12.08 -6.27 -9.31
C LEU A 124 11.61 -6.96 -10.60
N VAL A 125 10.30 -7.11 -10.78
CA VAL A 125 9.65 -7.68 -11.97
C VAL A 125 9.27 -6.59 -12.98
N THR A 126 8.66 -5.52 -12.49
CA THR A 126 8.01 -4.51 -13.33
C THR A 126 8.90 -3.32 -13.68
N SER A 127 9.98 -3.09 -12.94
CA SER A 127 10.80 -1.88 -13.04
C SER A 127 12.29 -2.19 -13.24
N THR A 128 12.62 -3.30 -13.90
CA THR A 128 13.99 -3.74 -14.21
C THR A 128 14.19 -4.11 -15.68
N GLY A 129 15.45 -4.29 -16.10
CA GLY A 129 15.80 -4.81 -17.41
C GLY A 129 15.33 -3.92 -18.56
N SER A 130 14.66 -4.53 -19.55
CA SER A 130 14.14 -3.85 -20.75
C SER A 130 12.75 -3.26 -20.59
N ARG A 131 12.17 -3.30 -19.38
CA ARG A 131 10.84 -2.72 -19.10
C ARG A 131 10.87 -1.21 -19.33
N VAL A 132 9.75 -0.67 -19.81
CA VAL A 132 9.63 0.79 -20.03
C VAL A 132 9.71 1.58 -18.70
N SER A 133 9.30 0.96 -17.61
CA SER A 133 9.38 1.46 -16.23
C SER A 133 10.74 1.17 -15.56
N ALA A 134 11.73 0.63 -16.29
CA ALA A 134 12.99 0.26 -15.69
C ALA A 134 13.74 1.47 -15.11
N THR A 135 14.24 1.34 -13.88
CA THR A 135 15.08 2.36 -13.24
C THR A 135 16.49 1.82 -12.96
N PRO A 136 17.52 2.69 -12.96
CA PRO A 136 18.86 2.28 -12.52
C PRO A 136 18.86 1.70 -11.10
N LEU A 137 18.09 2.30 -10.18
CA LEU A 137 18.04 1.84 -8.79
C LEU A 137 17.43 0.45 -8.66
N CYS A 138 16.35 0.13 -9.38
CA CYS A 138 15.79 -1.23 -9.34
C CYS A 138 16.74 -2.26 -9.95
N ASN A 139 17.45 -1.90 -11.02
CA ASN A 139 18.49 -2.77 -11.57
C ASN A 139 19.61 -3.01 -10.55
N THR A 140 20.02 -1.99 -9.79
CA THR A 140 20.97 -2.15 -8.68
C THR A 140 20.43 -3.07 -7.59
N MET A 141 19.18 -2.86 -7.15
CA MET A 141 18.56 -3.67 -6.08
C MET A 141 18.30 -5.12 -6.49
N LEU A 142 18.02 -5.37 -7.77
CA LEU A 142 17.96 -6.72 -8.33
C LEU A 142 19.35 -7.36 -8.35
N ALA A 143 20.35 -6.66 -8.88
CA ALA A 143 21.69 -7.19 -9.04
C ALA A 143 22.41 -7.49 -7.71
N ASN A 144 22.19 -6.66 -6.69
CA ASN A 144 22.80 -6.85 -5.37
C ASN A 144 21.96 -7.71 -4.41
N GLY A 145 20.73 -8.08 -4.80
CA GLY A 145 19.80 -8.88 -4.00
C GLY A 145 19.33 -8.19 -2.71
N GLY A 146 19.45 -6.87 -2.59
CA GLY A 146 19.18 -6.12 -1.36
C GLY A 146 17.72 -6.19 -0.93
N TYR A 147 16.78 -6.15 -1.89
CA TYR A 147 15.34 -6.32 -1.60
C TYR A 147 15.02 -7.75 -1.14
N LEU A 148 15.46 -8.77 -1.90
CA LEU A 148 15.23 -10.18 -1.54
C LEU A 148 15.78 -10.50 -0.14
N ASN A 149 17.02 -10.09 0.13
CA ASN A 149 17.69 -10.38 1.40
C ASN A 149 17.17 -9.52 2.56
N GLY A 150 16.81 -8.27 2.31
CA GLY A 150 16.20 -7.40 3.32
C GLY A 150 14.82 -7.89 3.75
N VAL A 151 13.95 -8.22 2.78
CA VAL A 151 12.63 -8.80 3.06
C VAL A 151 12.78 -10.14 3.78
N GLY A 152 13.62 -11.04 3.26
CA GLY A 152 13.87 -12.33 3.91
C GLY A 152 14.36 -12.18 5.35
N TYR A 153 15.25 -11.22 5.62
CA TYR A 153 15.72 -10.97 6.98
C TYR A 153 14.62 -10.45 7.91
N ALA A 154 13.79 -9.51 7.45
CA ALA A 154 12.65 -9.00 8.21
C ALA A 154 11.65 -10.12 8.52
N LEU A 155 11.30 -10.94 7.53
CA LEU A 155 10.41 -12.09 7.71
C LEU A 155 10.96 -13.09 8.73
N ALA A 156 12.26 -13.41 8.66
CA ALA A 156 12.90 -14.34 9.59
C ALA A 156 12.91 -13.82 11.04
N LYS A 157 13.34 -12.56 11.23
CA LYS A 157 13.47 -11.95 12.56
C LYS A 157 12.11 -11.72 13.22
N LEU A 158 11.16 -11.15 12.50
CA LEU A 158 9.85 -10.80 13.02
C LEU A 158 8.96 -12.04 13.16
N GLY A 159 9.02 -12.95 12.18
CA GLY A 159 8.25 -14.20 12.19
C GLY A 159 8.71 -15.22 13.25
N ALA A 160 9.86 -15.01 13.87
CA ALA A 160 10.30 -15.81 15.03
C ALA A 160 9.54 -15.46 16.32
N LEU A 161 8.83 -14.33 16.36
CA LEU A 161 8.07 -13.87 17.50
C LEU A 161 6.64 -14.46 17.47
N PRO A 162 6.18 -15.12 18.55
CA PRO A 162 4.93 -15.89 18.54
C PRO A 162 3.67 -15.02 18.42
N ASN A 163 3.79 -13.73 18.73
CA ASN A 163 2.71 -12.75 18.69
C ASN A 163 2.71 -11.90 17.41
N VAL A 164 3.63 -12.15 16.46
CA VAL A 164 3.77 -11.41 15.21
C VAL A 164 3.25 -12.21 14.02
N SER A 165 2.58 -11.54 13.09
CA SER A 165 2.07 -12.11 11.85
C SER A 165 2.48 -11.24 10.66
N ASN A 166 3.40 -11.74 9.83
CA ASN A 166 3.90 -11.02 8.66
C ASN A 166 2.95 -11.13 7.46
N TYR A 167 2.64 -9.98 6.87
CA TYR A 167 1.93 -9.84 5.61
C TYR A 167 2.85 -9.17 4.59
N LEU A 168 3.23 -9.91 3.56
CA LEU A 168 4.14 -9.40 2.54
C LEU A 168 3.36 -8.56 1.52
N ASP A 169 3.85 -7.35 1.21
CA ASP A 169 3.20 -6.50 0.21
C ASP A 169 3.35 -7.07 -1.20
N VAL A 170 2.28 -6.96 -1.98
CA VAL A 170 2.22 -7.43 -3.36
C VAL A 170 1.82 -6.34 -4.34
N SER A 171 1.95 -5.06 -3.98
CA SER A 171 1.39 -3.96 -4.78
C SER A 171 -0.13 -4.12 -4.97
N HIS A 172 -0.64 -4.01 -6.20
CA HIS A 172 -2.07 -4.08 -6.52
C HIS A 172 -2.30 -4.60 -7.95
N HIS A 173 -3.56 -4.92 -8.30
CA HIS A 173 -3.89 -5.54 -9.58
C HIS A 173 -3.43 -4.72 -10.79
N GLY A 174 -3.41 -3.40 -10.64
CA GLY A 174 -3.02 -2.44 -11.68
C GLY A 174 -1.53 -2.39 -11.99
N ILE A 175 -0.68 -3.11 -11.24
CA ILE A 175 0.76 -3.21 -11.47
C ILE A 175 1.15 -4.63 -11.86
N ILE A 176 0.61 -5.64 -11.19
CA ILE A 176 1.01 -7.05 -11.41
C ILE A 176 -0.15 -7.99 -11.78
N GLY A 177 -1.30 -7.45 -12.22
CA GLY A 177 -2.47 -8.26 -12.58
C GLY A 177 -2.42 -8.91 -13.96
N TRP A 178 -1.37 -8.67 -14.76
CA TRP A 178 -1.14 -9.39 -16.01
C TRP A 178 -0.51 -10.75 -15.75
N ALA A 179 -0.87 -11.76 -16.55
CA ALA A 179 -0.52 -13.16 -16.31
C ALA A 179 0.99 -13.38 -16.04
N ASP A 180 1.85 -12.83 -16.91
CA ASP A 180 3.29 -13.00 -16.84
C ASP A 180 3.91 -12.26 -15.65
N ASP A 181 3.41 -11.06 -15.35
CA ASP A 181 3.88 -10.24 -14.22
C ASP A 181 3.42 -10.85 -12.89
N LEU A 182 2.20 -11.40 -12.83
CA LEU A 182 1.68 -12.10 -11.66
C LEU A 182 2.52 -13.33 -11.35
N ALA A 183 2.76 -14.19 -12.34
CA ALA A 183 3.56 -15.41 -12.18
C ALA A 183 5.00 -15.07 -11.73
N SER A 184 5.64 -14.12 -12.42
CA SER A 184 7.00 -13.68 -12.07
C SER A 184 7.07 -13.07 -10.66
N THR A 185 6.03 -12.34 -10.24
CA THR A 185 5.96 -11.78 -8.89
C THR A 185 5.80 -12.87 -7.84
N VAL A 186 4.97 -13.88 -8.09
CA VAL A 186 4.85 -15.05 -7.19
C VAL A 186 6.20 -15.74 -6.99
N ASP A 187 7.00 -15.90 -8.05
CA ASP A 187 8.35 -16.48 -7.96
C ASP A 187 9.29 -15.62 -7.09
N VAL A 188 9.29 -14.29 -7.29
CA VAL A 188 10.11 -13.36 -6.50
C VAL A 188 9.70 -13.37 -5.02
N LEU A 189 8.39 -13.41 -4.72
CA LEU A 189 7.87 -13.51 -3.35
C LEU A 189 8.31 -14.83 -2.69
N ALA A 190 8.25 -15.94 -3.44
CA ALA A 190 8.68 -17.25 -2.95
C ALA A 190 10.20 -17.33 -2.73
N GLN A 191 11.00 -16.59 -3.52
CA GLN A 191 12.44 -16.43 -3.30
C GLN A 191 12.73 -15.62 -2.04
N ALA A 192 12.09 -14.45 -1.87
CA ALA A 192 12.26 -13.61 -0.70
C ALA A 192 11.87 -14.33 0.60
N ALA A 193 10.77 -15.09 0.58
CA ALA A 193 10.30 -15.86 1.73
C ALA A 193 11.28 -16.97 2.18
N ARG A 194 12.24 -17.37 1.33
CA ARG A 194 13.29 -18.36 1.63
C ARG A 194 14.68 -17.72 1.81
N ALA A 195 14.80 -16.41 1.61
CA ALA A 195 16.07 -15.70 1.69
C ALA A 195 16.45 -15.41 3.16
N SER A 196 17.75 -15.22 3.41
CA SER A 196 18.29 -14.72 4.69
C SER A 196 17.77 -15.44 5.94
N GLY A 197 17.56 -16.76 5.87
CA GLY A 197 17.11 -17.60 6.98
C GLY A 197 15.60 -17.62 7.21
N SER A 198 14.82 -16.97 6.35
CA SER A 198 13.35 -17.08 6.36
C SER A 198 12.89 -18.40 5.77
N THR A 199 11.65 -18.76 6.07
CA THR A 199 10.94 -19.86 5.41
C THR A 199 9.54 -19.40 5.03
N MET A 200 8.85 -20.10 4.13
CA MET A 200 7.48 -19.73 3.75
C MET A 200 6.51 -19.72 4.94
N ALA A 201 6.82 -20.46 6.01
CA ALA A 201 6.01 -20.50 7.23
C ALA A 201 6.06 -19.20 8.05
N THR A 202 7.06 -18.33 7.84
CA THR A 202 7.13 -17.01 8.49
C THR A 202 6.17 -15.99 7.86
N VAL A 203 5.55 -16.34 6.72
CA VAL A 203 4.58 -15.51 6.00
C VAL A 203 3.17 -15.95 6.38
N ARG A 204 2.46 -15.11 7.14
CA ARG A 204 1.05 -15.35 7.50
C ARG A 204 0.11 -15.08 6.34
N GLY A 205 0.48 -14.13 5.48
CA GLY A 205 -0.34 -13.71 4.38
C GLY A 205 0.32 -12.64 3.52
N PHE A 206 -0.51 -11.96 2.73
CA PHE A 206 -0.08 -10.93 1.81
C PHE A 206 -0.97 -9.70 1.95
N VAL A 207 -0.49 -8.54 1.55
CA VAL A 207 -1.31 -7.32 1.53
C VAL A 207 -1.27 -6.68 0.16
N THR A 208 -2.42 -6.22 -0.28
CA THR A 208 -2.57 -5.53 -1.56
C THR A 208 -3.19 -4.15 -1.38
N ASN A 209 -3.01 -3.29 -2.39
CA ASN A 209 -3.48 -1.92 -2.43
C ASN A 209 -2.88 -0.97 -1.39
N THR A 210 -1.80 -1.36 -0.70
CA THR A 210 -1.16 -0.54 0.35
C THR A 210 -0.85 0.86 -0.17
N ALA A 211 -1.44 1.88 0.45
CA ALA A 211 -1.33 3.28 0.04
C ALA A 211 -1.76 3.56 -1.42
N ASN A 212 -2.60 2.72 -2.02
CA ASN A 212 -3.09 2.90 -3.38
C ASN A 212 -4.63 3.10 -3.38
N TYR A 213 -5.24 3.05 -4.57
CA TYR A 213 -6.60 3.51 -4.83
C TYR A 213 -7.39 2.54 -5.69
N ALA A 214 -6.87 1.35 -6.00
CA ALA A 214 -7.58 0.39 -6.82
C ALA A 214 -8.90 -0.04 -6.16
N ALA A 215 -9.97 -0.06 -6.95
CA ALA A 215 -11.30 -0.44 -6.51
C ALA A 215 -11.26 -1.77 -5.73
N LEU A 216 -11.94 -1.81 -4.58
CA LEU A 216 -12.08 -3.06 -3.83
C LEU A 216 -12.81 -4.13 -4.67
N ARG A 217 -13.90 -3.72 -5.32
CA ARG A 217 -14.68 -4.54 -6.25
C ARG A 217 -15.24 -3.65 -7.36
N GLU A 218 -15.19 -4.12 -8.59
CA GLU A 218 -15.79 -3.42 -9.74
C GLU A 218 -17.17 -3.99 -10.07
N PRO A 219 -18.26 -3.26 -9.80
CA PRO A 219 -19.60 -3.82 -9.93
C PRO A 219 -20.18 -3.78 -11.35
N PHE A 220 -19.62 -2.96 -12.26
CA PHE A 220 -20.31 -2.62 -13.51
C PHE A 220 -19.60 -3.04 -14.80
N ILE A 221 -18.37 -3.54 -14.69
CA ILE A 221 -17.57 -3.95 -15.86
C ILE A 221 -17.41 -5.47 -15.88
N PRO A 222 -17.98 -6.17 -16.88
CA PRO A 222 -17.74 -7.60 -17.02
C PRO A 222 -16.34 -7.84 -17.62
N MET A 223 -15.58 -8.75 -17.02
CA MET A 223 -14.23 -9.14 -17.47
C MET A 223 -14.27 -10.11 -18.66
N THR A 224 -14.92 -9.70 -19.75
CA THR A 224 -15.16 -10.47 -20.97
C THR A 224 -14.95 -9.61 -22.23
N ASP A 225 -14.96 -10.22 -23.41
CA ASP A 225 -14.90 -9.49 -24.69
C ASP A 225 -16.19 -8.70 -24.92
N PRO A 226 -16.11 -7.44 -25.41
CA PRO A 226 -14.90 -6.72 -25.84
C PRO A 226 -14.21 -5.90 -24.73
N TYR A 227 -14.75 -5.85 -23.51
CA TYR A 227 -14.34 -4.89 -22.47
C TYR A 227 -12.94 -5.14 -21.91
N ARG A 228 -12.46 -6.39 -21.91
CA ARG A 228 -11.07 -6.69 -21.52
C ARG A 228 -10.02 -6.04 -22.42
N PHE A 229 -10.39 -5.64 -23.63
CA PHE A 229 -9.54 -4.93 -24.58
C PHE A 229 -9.61 -3.41 -24.47
N SER A 230 -10.43 -2.88 -23.55
CA SER A 230 -10.48 -1.44 -23.30
C SER A 230 -9.12 -0.92 -22.83
N ARG A 231 -8.84 0.35 -23.09
CA ARG A 231 -7.62 1.05 -22.65
C ARG A 231 -7.40 0.99 -21.13
N TRP A 232 -8.46 0.86 -20.36
CA TRP A 232 -8.39 0.77 -18.90
C TRP A 232 -8.07 -0.65 -18.46
N VAL A 233 -8.82 -1.66 -18.94
CA VAL A 233 -8.57 -3.05 -18.53
C VAL A 233 -7.25 -3.56 -19.10
N ASP A 234 -6.98 -3.26 -20.36
CA ASP A 234 -5.71 -3.53 -21.06
C ASP A 234 -5.22 -4.97 -20.89
N PHE A 235 -6.08 -5.96 -21.16
CA PHE A 235 -5.77 -7.40 -21.02
C PHE A 235 -5.41 -7.86 -19.60
N ASN A 236 -5.50 -7.01 -18.58
CA ASN A 236 -5.29 -7.39 -17.20
C ASN A 236 -6.32 -8.46 -16.79
N GLN A 237 -5.89 -9.46 -16.03
CA GLN A 237 -6.76 -10.54 -15.59
C GLN A 237 -7.79 -10.09 -14.55
N PHE A 238 -7.56 -8.92 -13.95
CA PHE A 238 -8.36 -8.37 -12.87
C PHE A 238 -8.69 -6.90 -13.13
N ASN A 239 -9.76 -6.43 -12.50
CA ASN A 239 -10.15 -5.01 -12.52
C ASN A 239 -10.53 -4.51 -11.13
N ASP A 240 -10.25 -5.30 -10.09
CA ASP A 240 -10.42 -4.95 -8.70
C ASP A 240 -9.49 -5.78 -7.79
N GLU A 241 -9.36 -5.34 -6.54
CA GLU A 241 -8.44 -5.94 -5.57
C GLU A 241 -8.97 -7.24 -4.97
N LEU A 242 -10.29 -7.42 -4.86
CA LEU A 242 -10.85 -8.63 -4.27
C LEU A 242 -10.61 -9.86 -5.15
N THR A 243 -10.90 -9.75 -6.45
CA THR A 243 -10.65 -10.84 -7.41
C THR A 243 -9.15 -11.08 -7.60
N PHE A 244 -8.34 -10.01 -7.59
CA PHE A 244 -6.89 -10.09 -7.63
C PHE A 244 -6.33 -10.85 -6.42
N ALA A 245 -6.69 -10.47 -5.19
CA ALA A 245 -6.23 -11.14 -3.98
C ALA A 245 -6.61 -12.63 -3.96
N GLN A 246 -7.84 -12.97 -4.36
CA GLN A 246 -8.31 -14.35 -4.43
C GLN A 246 -7.58 -15.16 -5.51
N GLY A 247 -7.38 -14.59 -6.69
CA GLY A 247 -6.64 -15.23 -7.78
C GLY A 247 -5.17 -15.44 -7.42
N MET A 248 -4.53 -14.43 -6.82
CA MET A 248 -3.14 -14.50 -6.39
C MET A 248 -2.94 -15.52 -5.27
N ARG A 249 -3.88 -15.64 -4.33
CA ARG A 249 -3.84 -16.68 -3.27
C ARG A 249 -3.74 -18.09 -3.85
N ILE A 250 -4.44 -18.38 -4.95
CA ILE A 250 -4.37 -19.67 -5.64
C ILE A 250 -2.96 -19.90 -6.20
N GLN A 251 -2.39 -18.90 -6.87
CA GLN A 251 -1.03 -18.99 -7.45
C GLN A 251 0.04 -19.17 -6.36
N LEU A 252 -0.08 -18.44 -5.25
CA LEU A 252 0.83 -18.54 -4.11
C LEU A 252 0.77 -19.92 -3.43
N ALA A 253 -0.42 -20.50 -3.28
CA ALA A 253 -0.55 -21.88 -2.81
C ALA A 253 0.15 -22.87 -3.75
N GLY A 254 0.02 -22.67 -5.07
CA GLY A 254 0.74 -23.45 -6.09
C GLY A 254 2.27 -23.33 -5.99
N ALA A 255 2.78 -22.19 -5.56
CA ALA A 255 4.21 -21.94 -5.33
C ALA A 255 4.75 -22.50 -3.99
N GLY A 256 3.89 -23.10 -3.18
CA GLY A 256 4.24 -23.78 -1.92
C GLY A 256 3.96 -22.98 -0.65
N PHE A 257 3.31 -21.81 -0.72
CA PHE A 257 2.81 -21.14 0.49
C PHE A 257 1.69 -21.97 1.12
N ALA A 258 1.54 -21.87 2.45
CA ALA A 258 0.53 -22.65 3.17
C ALA A 258 -0.89 -22.33 2.64
N PRO A 259 -1.80 -23.30 2.48
CA PRO A 259 -3.18 -23.02 2.04
C PRO A 259 -3.95 -22.06 2.95
N SER A 260 -3.51 -21.94 4.21
CA SER A 260 -4.07 -21.04 5.23
C SER A 260 -3.60 -19.59 5.14
N ILE A 261 -2.74 -19.23 4.17
CA ILE A 261 -2.45 -17.82 3.90
C ILE A 261 -3.74 -17.07 3.55
N GLY A 262 -3.78 -15.78 3.86
CA GLY A 262 -4.86 -14.89 3.46
C GLY A 262 -4.35 -13.50 3.14
N PHE A 263 -5.25 -12.67 2.65
CA PHE A 263 -4.93 -11.32 2.20
C PHE A 263 -5.46 -10.25 3.13
N LEU A 264 -4.70 -9.17 3.28
CA LEU A 264 -5.23 -7.87 3.66
C LEU A 264 -5.46 -7.06 2.39
N VAL A 265 -6.50 -6.24 2.38
CA VAL A 265 -6.70 -5.21 1.35
C VAL A 265 -6.69 -3.86 2.04
N ASP A 266 -5.77 -2.97 1.66
CA ASP A 266 -5.83 -1.59 2.11
C ASP A 266 -7.01 -0.88 1.45
N THR A 267 -7.98 -0.53 2.28
CA THR A 267 -9.26 0.10 1.88
C THR A 267 -9.34 1.56 2.33
N SER A 268 -8.22 2.12 2.80
CA SER A 268 -8.14 3.49 3.32
C SER A 268 -8.69 4.55 2.36
N ARG A 269 -8.45 4.40 1.05
CA ARG A 269 -8.70 5.47 0.05
C ARG A 269 -9.31 4.99 -1.28
N ASN A 270 -9.91 3.78 -1.30
CA ASN A 270 -10.38 3.15 -2.54
C ASN A 270 -11.90 3.05 -2.70
N GLY A 271 -12.68 3.83 -1.95
CA GLY A 271 -14.14 3.76 -2.00
C GLY A 271 -14.72 4.29 -3.31
N TRP A 272 -14.15 5.36 -3.86
CA TRP A 272 -14.65 6.04 -5.06
C TRP A 272 -16.15 6.32 -5.01
N GLY A 273 -16.59 6.96 -3.92
CA GLY A 273 -17.94 7.46 -3.73
C GLY A 273 -18.14 8.86 -4.28
N GLY A 274 -19.06 9.58 -3.63
CA GLY A 274 -19.42 10.93 -4.04
C GLY A 274 -20.31 10.98 -5.29
N PRO A 275 -20.65 12.20 -5.75
CA PRO A 275 -21.61 12.40 -6.83
C PRO A 275 -21.14 11.91 -8.20
N THR A 276 -19.83 11.64 -8.35
CA THR A 276 -19.25 11.13 -9.60
C THR A 276 -19.17 9.61 -9.65
N ARG A 277 -19.55 8.88 -8.59
CA ARG A 277 -19.60 7.42 -8.62
C ARG A 277 -20.67 6.94 -9.62
N PRO A 278 -20.35 6.09 -10.60
CA PRO A 278 -21.38 5.46 -11.43
C PRO A 278 -22.40 4.70 -10.59
N VAL A 279 -23.67 4.76 -10.98
CA VAL A 279 -24.78 4.06 -10.29
C VAL A 279 -25.24 2.80 -11.04
N GLY A 280 -24.56 2.46 -12.14
CA GLY A 280 -24.85 1.33 -12.99
C GLY A 280 -23.93 1.29 -14.20
N PRO A 281 -23.98 0.22 -15.00
CA PRO A 281 -23.21 0.12 -16.23
C PRO A 281 -23.69 1.14 -17.27
N SER A 282 -22.75 1.60 -18.08
CA SER A 282 -23.02 2.41 -19.27
C SER A 282 -23.90 1.66 -20.27
N ARG A 283 -24.56 2.41 -21.15
CA ARG A 283 -25.30 1.87 -22.30
C ARG A 283 -24.52 1.99 -23.61
N SER A 284 -23.31 2.51 -23.58
CA SER A 284 -22.47 2.65 -24.77
C SER A 284 -22.12 1.28 -25.36
N THR A 285 -22.11 1.21 -26.69
CA THR A 285 -21.61 0.04 -27.44
C THR A 285 -20.13 0.15 -27.78
N ASP A 286 -19.52 1.33 -27.60
CA ASP A 286 -18.06 1.48 -27.70
C ASP A 286 -17.40 0.95 -26.40
N PRO A 287 -16.50 -0.05 -26.46
CA PRO A 287 -15.96 -0.68 -25.26
C PRO A 287 -15.20 0.27 -24.33
N ASN A 288 -14.48 1.24 -24.88
CA ASN A 288 -13.74 2.21 -24.07
C ASN A 288 -14.67 3.17 -23.34
N THR A 289 -15.67 3.71 -24.05
CA THR A 289 -16.68 4.58 -23.49
C THR A 289 -17.51 3.84 -22.44
N PHE A 290 -17.91 2.59 -22.72
CA PHE A 290 -18.61 1.75 -21.74
C PHE A 290 -17.79 1.64 -20.45
N VAL A 291 -16.51 1.26 -20.56
CA VAL A 291 -15.66 1.05 -19.39
C VAL A 291 -15.41 2.35 -18.64
N ASP A 292 -15.12 3.47 -19.30
CA ASP A 292 -14.85 4.74 -18.63
C ASP A 292 -16.07 5.37 -17.94
N GLU A 293 -17.27 5.13 -18.47
CA GLU A 293 -18.52 5.56 -17.84
C GLU A 293 -18.98 4.61 -16.73
N SER A 294 -18.57 3.34 -16.77
CA SER A 294 -18.99 2.31 -15.81
C SER A 294 -18.03 2.19 -14.63
N ARG A 295 -16.72 2.44 -14.81
CA ARG A 295 -15.76 2.19 -13.73
C ARG A 295 -15.93 3.13 -12.54
N ILE A 296 -15.86 2.57 -11.33
CA ILE A 296 -15.85 3.31 -10.08
C ILE A 296 -14.48 3.94 -9.83
N ASP A 297 -13.36 3.25 -10.12
CA ASP A 297 -12.03 3.87 -10.03
C ASP A 297 -11.96 4.95 -11.11
N ARG A 298 -11.85 6.23 -10.72
CA ARG A 298 -11.92 7.38 -11.63
C ARG A 298 -10.55 7.94 -12.02
N ARG A 299 -9.45 7.23 -11.73
CA ARG A 299 -8.11 7.68 -12.13
C ARG A 299 -7.97 7.73 -13.65
N ILE A 300 -6.97 8.48 -14.10
CA ILE A 300 -6.59 8.54 -15.52
C ILE A 300 -5.91 7.22 -15.93
N SER A 301 -5.01 6.73 -15.08
CA SER A 301 -4.33 5.44 -15.22
C SER A 301 -4.34 4.69 -13.88
N LYS A 302 -4.41 3.35 -13.92
CA LYS A 302 -4.24 2.50 -12.73
C LYS A 302 -2.88 2.69 -12.05
N THR A 303 -1.87 3.12 -12.80
CA THR A 303 -0.51 3.35 -12.29
C THR A 303 -0.36 4.70 -11.58
N ASN A 304 -1.38 5.55 -11.60
CA ASN A 304 -1.33 6.84 -10.90
C ASN A 304 -1.53 6.60 -9.39
N TYR A 305 -0.47 6.86 -8.62
CA TYR A 305 -0.38 6.45 -7.22
C TYR A 305 -0.30 7.61 -6.23
N CYS A 306 -0.06 8.86 -6.67
CA CYS A 306 0.18 9.96 -5.74
C CYS A 306 -1.02 10.90 -5.64
N ASN A 307 -1.50 11.12 -4.41
CA ASN A 307 -2.51 12.11 -4.02
C ASN A 307 -3.71 12.20 -4.97
N GLN A 308 -4.30 11.04 -5.33
CA GLN A 308 -5.25 10.97 -6.44
C GLN A 308 -6.52 11.79 -6.20
N ALA A 309 -6.79 12.71 -7.13
CA ALA A 309 -7.97 13.54 -7.11
C ALA A 309 -9.23 12.71 -7.38
N GLY A 310 -10.28 12.97 -6.60
CA GLY A 310 -11.56 12.27 -6.65
C GLY A 310 -11.64 11.01 -5.77
N ALA A 311 -10.53 10.59 -5.17
CA ALA A 311 -10.50 9.43 -4.27
C ALA A 311 -11.42 9.63 -3.05
N GLY A 312 -11.81 8.52 -2.44
CA GLY A 312 -12.76 8.46 -1.32
C GLY A 312 -12.38 7.39 -0.31
N LEU A 313 -12.72 7.59 0.97
CA LEU A 313 -12.57 6.53 1.98
C LEU A 313 -13.31 5.27 1.53
N GLY A 314 -12.69 4.10 1.68
CA GLY A 314 -13.33 2.82 1.35
C GLY A 314 -14.16 2.23 2.48
N GLU A 315 -14.35 0.91 2.38
CA GLU A 315 -14.78 0.06 3.49
C GLU A 315 -13.95 0.38 4.74
N ARG A 316 -14.61 0.42 5.91
CA ARG A 316 -13.89 0.58 7.17
C ARG A 316 -13.20 -0.74 7.54
N PRO A 317 -12.17 -0.71 8.39
CA PRO A 317 -11.47 -1.92 8.81
C PRO A 317 -12.46 -3.00 9.26
N THR A 318 -12.42 -4.15 8.60
CA THR A 318 -13.40 -5.24 8.75
C THR A 318 -12.67 -6.57 8.74
N ALA A 319 -12.89 -7.40 9.76
CA ALA A 319 -12.28 -8.72 9.86
C ALA A 319 -13.05 -9.75 9.00
N ALA A 320 -12.30 -10.64 8.32
CA ALA A 320 -12.82 -11.74 7.51
C ALA A 320 -14.00 -11.37 6.58
N PRO A 321 -13.91 -10.31 5.75
CA PRO A 321 -15.04 -9.81 4.97
C PRO A 321 -15.41 -10.72 3.79
N ALA A 322 -14.49 -11.58 3.35
CA ALA A 322 -14.67 -12.48 2.21
C ALA A 322 -13.70 -13.67 2.30
N ASP A 323 -13.98 -14.73 1.55
CA ASP A 323 -13.13 -15.92 1.47
C ASP A 323 -11.70 -15.57 1.08
N GLY A 324 -10.76 -16.00 1.91
CA GLY A 324 -9.32 -15.74 1.72
C GLY A 324 -8.85 -14.33 2.06
N ILE A 325 -9.75 -13.44 2.49
CA ILE A 325 -9.42 -12.11 2.96
C ILE A 325 -9.44 -12.12 4.49
N HIS A 326 -8.29 -11.95 5.12
CA HIS A 326 -8.19 -11.88 6.58
C HIS A 326 -8.78 -10.58 7.11
N ALA A 327 -8.58 -9.45 6.43
CA ALA A 327 -9.25 -8.20 6.75
C ALA A 327 -9.23 -7.19 5.60
N TYR A 328 -10.21 -6.30 5.58
CA TYR A 328 -10.03 -4.96 5.05
C TYR A 328 -9.37 -4.13 6.15
N ALA A 329 -8.34 -3.37 5.79
CA ALA A 329 -7.54 -2.60 6.72
C ALA A 329 -7.31 -1.19 6.19
N TRP A 330 -7.10 -0.22 7.07
CA TRP A 330 -6.56 1.09 6.67
C TRP A 330 -5.07 1.10 6.98
N ILE A 331 -4.27 0.73 5.97
CA ILE A 331 -2.82 0.67 6.14
C ILE A 331 -2.23 2.06 5.97
N LYS A 332 -2.52 2.76 4.87
CA LYS A 332 -2.22 4.19 4.75
C LYS A 332 -3.21 5.00 5.58
N PRO A 333 -2.76 5.82 6.56
CA PRO A 333 -3.68 6.66 7.32
C PRO A 333 -4.34 7.70 6.40
N PRO A 334 -5.68 7.74 6.29
CA PRO A 334 -6.34 8.71 5.44
C PRO A 334 -6.03 10.14 5.83
N GLY A 335 -5.60 10.95 4.86
CA GLY A 335 -5.19 12.35 5.06
C GLY A 335 -3.69 12.55 5.21
N GLU A 336 -2.89 11.50 5.33
CA GLU A 336 -1.44 11.61 5.11
C GLU A 336 -1.13 11.70 3.62
N SER A 337 -0.36 12.73 3.22
CA SER A 337 0.11 12.91 1.86
C SER A 337 0.95 11.72 1.36
N ASP A 338 0.89 11.47 0.06
CA ASP A 338 1.75 10.51 -0.63
C ASP A 338 3.11 11.10 -1.05
N GLY A 339 3.21 12.44 -1.07
CA GLY A 339 4.39 13.18 -1.53
C GLY A 339 4.06 14.63 -1.90
N PRO A 340 5.07 15.51 -1.96
CA PRO A 340 4.84 16.92 -2.20
C PRO A 340 4.47 17.19 -3.67
N SER A 341 3.50 18.08 -3.90
CA SER A 341 3.07 18.42 -5.27
C SER A 341 4.00 19.39 -6.00
N ALA A 342 5.02 19.89 -5.31
CA ALA A 342 6.05 20.78 -5.83
C ALA A 342 7.36 20.53 -5.06
N MET A 343 8.48 21.01 -5.58
CA MET A 343 9.77 20.88 -4.90
C MET A 343 9.73 21.56 -3.53
N ILE A 344 10.10 20.81 -2.49
CA ILE A 344 10.40 21.32 -1.15
C ILE A 344 11.92 21.19 -0.98
N PRO A 345 12.63 22.24 -0.53
CA PRO A 345 14.07 22.15 -0.31
C PRO A 345 14.44 20.93 0.54
N GLU A 346 15.53 20.25 0.15
CA GLU A 346 16.09 19.09 0.87
C GLU A 346 15.20 17.84 0.92
N MET A 347 14.10 17.81 0.16
CA MET A 347 13.22 16.64 0.04
C MET A 347 13.22 16.09 -1.38
N ALA A 348 13.07 14.77 -1.49
CA ALA A 348 12.83 14.11 -2.77
C ALA A 348 11.50 14.60 -3.38
N PHE A 349 11.52 14.93 -4.67
CA PHE A 349 10.35 15.38 -5.41
C PHE A 349 10.03 14.42 -6.55
N ASP A 350 9.05 13.54 -6.31
CA ASP A 350 8.52 12.66 -7.35
C ASP A 350 7.48 13.40 -8.18
N ARG A 351 7.75 13.54 -9.50
CA ARG A 351 6.84 14.25 -10.41
C ARG A 351 5.51 13.54 -10.61
N MET A 352 5.35 12.27 -10.21
CA MET A 352 4.02 11.65 -10.17
C MET A 352 3.08 12.31 -9.15
N CYS A 353 3.62 13.10 -8.21
CA CYS A 353 2.84 13.94 -7.29
C CYS A 353 2.57 15.35 -7.83
N ASP A 354 3.22 15.74 -8.93
CA ASP A 354 3.05 17.04 -9.59
C ASP A 354 1.80 17.02 -10.49
N PRO A 355 0.76 17.82 -10.21
CA PRO A 355 -0.45 17.87 -11.03
C PRO A 355 -0.18 18.33 -12.47
N THR A 356 0.95 19.02 -12.71
CA THR A 356 1.34 19.54 -14.02
C THR A 356 2.22 18.57 -14.81
N TYR A 357 2.65 17.46 -14.20
CA TYR A 357 3.46 16.48 -14.89
C TYR A 357 2.62 15.71 -15.91
N THR A 358 3.08 15.74 -17.16
CA THR A 358 2.42 15.08 -18.30
C THR A 358 3.13 13.80 -18.72
N GLY A 359 4.06 13.26 -17.93
CA GLY A 359 4.81 12.06 -18.31
C GLY A 359 5.64 12.22 -19.58
N ALA A 360 6.12 11.08 -20.11
CA ALA A 360 6.64 11.01 -21.48
C ALA A 360 5.46 10.96 -22.48
N PRO A 361 5.59 11.52 -23.70
CA PRO A 361 4.55 11.43 -24.72
C PRO A 361 4.20 9.97 -25.02
N ARG A 362 2.94 9.58 -24.80
CA ARG A 362 2.39 8.25 -25.10
C ARG A 362 1.03 8.36 -25.78
N ALA A 363 0.55 7.25 -26.33
CA ALA A 363 -0.79 7.16 -26.92
C ALA A 363 -1.93 7.31 -25.87
N THR A 364 -1.62 7.07 -24.60
CA THR A 364 -2.53 7.24 -23.47
C THR A 364 -2.19 8.50 -22.67
N ASP A 365 -3.20 9.05 -21.99
CA ASP A 365 -3.04 10.22 -21.13
C ASP A 365 -2.15 9.90 -19.92
N THR A 366 -1.05 10.61 -19.82
CA THR A 366 0.02 10.42 -18.84
C THR A 366 0.01 11.46 -17.73
N ARG A 367 -1.05 12.28 -17.64
CA ARG A 367 -1.25 13.18 -16.51
C ARG A 367 -1.40 12.40 -15.21
N THR A 368 -0.85 12.96 -14.13
CA THR A 368 -0.77 12.29 -12.82
C THR A 368 -2.11 12.16 -12.12
N GLY A 369 -3.03 13.11 -12.34
CA GLY A 369 -4.27 13.19 -11.56
C GLY A 369 -4.03 13.51 -10.07
N ALA A 370 -2.84 13.97 -9.71
CA ALA A 370 -2.49 14.33 -8.33
C ALA A 370 -3.17 15.65 -7.90
N LEU A 371 -3.54 15.75 -6.63
CA LEU A 371 -4.05 16.98 -6.03
C LEU A 371 -2.94 18.03 -5.88
N PRO A 372 -3.23 19.32 -6.15
CA PRO A 372 -2.29 20.41 -5.91
C PRO A 372 -2.20 20.75 -4.41
N GLY A 373 -1.09 21.42 -4.03
CA GLY A 373 -0.87 21.89 -2.67
C GLY A 373 -0.60 20.77 -1.67
N ALA A 374 -0.14 19.61 -2.14
CA ALA A 374 0.20 18.49 -1.29
C ALA A 374 1.52 18.75 -0.54
N PRO A 375 1.57 18.49 0.79
CA PRO A 375 2.78 18.59 1.59
C PRO A 375 3.68 17.35 1.41
N ALA A 376 4.79 17.32 2.13
CA ALA A 376 5.70 16.17 2.20
C ALA A 376 4.96 14.85 2.50
N ALA A 377 5.50 13.72 2.03
CA ALA A 377 4.92 12.41 2.29
C ALA A 377 4.75 12.17 3.80
N GLY A 378 3.60 11.60 4.20
CA GLY A 378 3.27 11.36 5.61
C GLY A 378 2.74 12.59 6.36
N ALA A 379 2.92 13.81 5.83
CA ALA A 379 2.38 15.01 6.48
C ALA A 379 0.86 15.15 6.25
N TRP A 380 0.18 15.80 7.20
CA TRP A 380 -1.26 16.06 7.11
C TRP A 380 -1.62 16.88 5.87
N PHE A 381 -2.52 16.35 5.05
CA PHE A 381 -3.06 17.01 3.87
C PHE A 381 -4.57 17.27 4.02
N PRO A 382 -4.96 18.44 4.57
CA PRO A 382 -6.36 18.74 4.88
C PRO A 382 -7.30 18.64 3.68
N ALA A 383 -6.86 19.07 2.50
CA ALA A 383 -7.70 19.08 1.30
C ALA A 383 -8.00 17.66 0.82
N GLN A 384 -7.00 16.77 0.80
CA GLN A 384 -7.21 15.37 0.48
C GLN A 384 -8.12 14.70 1.52
N PHE A 385 -7.88 14.92 2.82
CA PHE A 385 -8.73 14.33 3.86
C PHE A 385 -10.20 14.75 3.74
N GLN A 386 -10.47 16.03 3.45
CA GLN A 386 -11.83 16.52 3.20
C GLN A 386 -12.48 15.85 1.99
N GLN A 387 -11.73 15.69 0.89
CA GLN A 387 -12.22 15.01 -0.31
C GLN A 387 -12.49 13.51 -0.05
N LEU A 388 -11.57 12.84 0.66
CA LEU A 388 -11.74 11.43 1.05
C LEU A 388 -13.03 11.21 1.84
N MET A 389 -13.33 12.07 2.82
CA MET A 389 -14.57 12.00 3.60
C MET A 389 -15.83 12.28 2.74
N GLN A 390 -15.76 13.26 1.83
CA GLN A 390 -16.88 13.61 0.95
C GLN A 390 -17.22 12.47 -0.02
N ASN A 391 -16.19 11.79 -0.50
CA ASN A 391 -16.31 10.71 -1.48
C ASN A 391 -16.28 9.31 -0.84
N ALA A 392 -16.52 9.20 0.47
CA ALA A 392 -16.51 7.91 1.14
C ALA A 392 -17.56 6.94 0.55
N TYR A 393 -17.16 5.68 0.35
CA TYR A 393 -18.05 4.60 -0.05
C TYR A 393 -17.65 3.28 0.63
N PRO A 394 -18.52 2.65 1.44
CA PRO A 394 -19.89 3.09 1.76
C PRO A 394 -19.94 4.47 2.44
N PRO A 395 -21.05 5.23 2.35
CA PRO A 395 -21.17 6.51 3.04
C PRO A 395 -20.86 6.42 4.55
N LEU A 396 -20.34 7.50 5.12
CA LEU A 396 -19.94 7.61 6.53
C LEU A 396 -21.12 7.80 7.49
#